data_AF-A0A9D9T3Z7-F1
#
_entry.id   AF-A0A9D9T3Z7-F1
#
_cell.length_a   1.000
_cell.length_b   1.000
_cell.length_c   1.000
_cell.angle_alpha   90.00
_cell.angle_beta   90.00
_cell.angle_gamma   90.00
#
_symmetry.space_group_name_H-M   'P 1'
#
loop_
_entity.id
_entity.type
_entity.pdbx_description
1 polymer ?
#
loop_
_entity_poly.entity_id
_entity_poly.type
_entity_poly.pdbx_seq_one_letter_code
_entity_poly.pdbx_strand_id
1 'polypeptide(L)'
;MKALYSFLILFPFLLFGQESRYFSIGARVRITYTFGTHTNALGFCANTYFATNHIQLNVGGLITYNFTGLGVRRDFTESMVNTGLVLHGGKKNNPISFDFHSLNHQTQSPYSLAYSYIWYFDGLNTRQRSGSWKIEVVRVSFTFENDLFGGQGKDRFRTGALLLSYRDSLQKLSLGVQLWTGETKGGTTYPNPTKEFPNGYKDISANYLGKTSHGNLFVAYSKKITATIAPSFKLGIDSEHVRHLFQNKLSHNLANLPLSNRHKAVYYPMLNKEGLPVINGSTIRKKKPYFQYSLNEQTSYL
;
A
#
# COMPACT_ATOMS: atom_id res chain seq x y z
N MET A 1 14.35 17.28 -39.50
CA MET A 1 13.81 17.39 -38.11
C MET A 1 13.12 18.74 -37.86
N LYS A 2 12.15 19.15 -38.68
CA LYS A 2 11.25 20.29 -38.38
C LYS A 2 9.79 20.04 -38.80
N ALA A 3 9.48 18.87 -39.36
CA ALA A 3 8.13 18.51 -39.82
C ALA A 3 7.36 17.58 -38.87
N LEU A 4 8.02 17.00 -37.85
CA LEU A 4 7.39 16.05 -36.93
C LEU A 4 6.72 16.73 -35.71
N TYR A 5 7.12 17.98 -35.38
CA TYR A 5 6.52 18.74 -34.28
C TYR A 5 5.17 19.36 -34.65
N SER A 6 4.88 19.54 -35.94
CA SER A 6 3.61 20.11 -36.42
C SER A 6 2.46 19.09 -36.44
N PHE A 7 2.77 17.78 -36.44
CA PHE A 7 1.74 16.73 -36.52
C PHE A 7 1.14 16.38 -35.15
N LEU A 8 1.78 16.77 -34.04
CA LEU A 8 1.30 16.54 -32.67
C LEU A 8 0.57 17.74 -32.05
N ILE A 9 0.52 18.88 -32.75
CA ILE A 9 -0.15 20.12 -32.27
C ILE A 9 -1.47 20.37 -33.05
N LEU A 10 -1.77 19.56 -34.07
CA LEU A 10 -2.94 19.68 -34.94
C LEU A 10 -3.88 18.47 -34.89
N PHE A 11 -4.03 17.82 -33.73
CA PHE A 11 -5.23 17.04 -33.44
C PHE A 11 -6.18 17.92 -32.63
N PRO A 12 -7.03 18.73 -33.28
CA PRO A 12 -7.96 19.58 -32.57
C PRO A 12 -8.97 18.68 -31.85
N PHE A 13 -9.26 19.12 -30.63
CA PHE A 13 -10.30 18.70 -29.70
C PHE A 13 -11.71 18.82 -30.32
N LEU A 14 -11.98 18.12 -31.41
CA LEU A 14 -13.27 18.09 -32.11
C LEU A 14 -13.75 16.64 -32.29
N LEU A 15 -13.68 15.84 -31.23
CA LEU A 15 -14.61 14.73 -31.06
C LEU A 15 -15.76 15.22 -30.19
N PHE A 16 -16.66 16.00 -30.78
CA PHE A 16 -18.02 16.13 -30.29
C PHE A 16 -18.78 14.83 -30.60
N GLY A 17 -18.34 13.73 -29.99
CA GLY A 17 -19.27 12.68 -29.67
C GLY A 17 -20.24 13.26 -28.63
N GLN A 18 -21.54 13.10 -28.83
CA GLN A 18 -22.53 13.40 -27.79
C GLN A 18 -22.33 12.44 -26.61
N GLU A 19 -21.33 12.71 -25.80
CA GLU A 19 -21.13 12.04 -24.53
C GLU A 19 -22.09 12.70 -23.53
N SER A 20 -23.12 11.99 -23.11
CA SER A 20 -23.96 12.41 -21.98
C SER A 20 -23.04 12.59 -20.78
N ARG A 21 -22.76 13.85 -20.40
CA ARG A 21 -21.86 14.17 -19.28
C ARG A 21 -22.54 13.77 -17.97
N TYR A 22 -22.24 12.55 -17.51
CA TYR A 22 -22.63 12.11 -16.19
C TYR A 22 -21.67 12.71 -15.17
N PHE A 23 -22.21 13.33 -14.12
CA PHE A 23 -21.45 13.82 -12.98
C PHE A 23 -22.07 13.28 -11.70
N SER A 24 -21.24 12.73 -10.81
CA SER A 24 -21.69 12.11 -9.56
C SER A 24 -20.77 12.50 -8.42
N ILE A 25 -21.37 12.78 -7.26
CA ILE A 25 -20.68 13.08 -6.02
C ILE A 25 -21.15 12.08 -4.97
N GLY A 26 -20.25 11.64 -4.09
CA GLY A 26 -20.67 10.92 -2.89
C GLY A 26 -19.67 11.06 -1.77
N ALA A 27 -20.18 10.96 -0.55
CA ALA A 27 -19.39 11.02 0.67
C ALA A 27 -19.77 9.87 1.60
N ARG A 28 -18.83 9.46 2.46
CA ARG A 28 -19.05 8.42 3.46
C ARG A 28 -18.19 8.66 4.70
N VAL A 29 -18.83 8.66 5.86
CA VAL A 29 -18.20 8.71 7.18
C VAL A 29 -18.44 7.38 7.89
N ARG A 30 -17.42 6.80 8.52
CA ARG A 30 -17.50 5.52 9.22
C ARG A 30 -16.60 5.48 10.44
N ILE A 31 -17.03 4.73 11.45
CA ILE A 31 -16.15 4.26 12.53
C ILE A 31 -15.32 3.09 11.98
N THR A 32 -14.04 3.07 12.35
CA THR A 32 -13.10 1.99 12.04
C THR A 32 -12.55 1.42 13.33
N TYR A 33 -12.45 0.10 13.41
CA TYR A 33 -11.81 -0.57 14.53
C TYR A 33 -11.02 -1.75 13.98
N THR A 34 -9.84 -2.00 14.53
CA THR A 34 -9.01 -3.15 14.20
C THR A 34 -8.53 -3.78 15.49
N PHE A 35 -8.59 -5.11 15.57
CA PHE A 35 -8.05 -5.88 16.67
C PHE A 35 -7.40 -7.17 16.19
N GLY A 36 -6.27 -7.49 16.79
CA GLY A 36 -5.52 -8.67 16.42
C GLY A 36 -4.12 -8.70 17.01
N THR A 37 -3.24 -9.48 16.37
CA THR A 37 -1.93 -9.81 16.95
C THR A 37 -0.89 -8.71 16.78
N HIS A 38 -1.07 -7.78 15.83
CA HIS A 38 -0.04 -6.78 15.48
C HIS A 38 -0.51 -5.33 15.59
N THR A 39 -1.81 -5.10 15.44
CA THR A 39 -2.39 -3.76 15.38
C THR A 39 -3.70 -3.82 16.13
N ASN A 40 -3.89 -2.89 17.06
CA ASN A 40 -5.14 -2.72 17.79
C ASN A 40 -5.43 -1.22 17.79
N ALA A 41 -6.52 -0.82 17.16
CA ALA A 41 -6.81 0.59 16.90
C ALA A 41 -8.31 0.87 16.83
N LEU A 42 -8.68 2.09 17.20
CA LEU A 42 -10.03 2.64 17.05
C LEU A 42 -9.93 4.00 16.35
N GLY A 43 -10.87 4.30 15.47
CA GLY A 43 -10.81 5.54 14.71
C GLY A 43 -12.05 5.86 13.90
N PHE A 44 -11.91 6.91 13.10
CA PHE A 44 -12.95 7.43 12.22
C PHE A 44 -12.34 7.73 10.85
N CYS A 45 -13.09 7.42 9.79
CA CYS A 45 -12.72 7.81 8.44
C CYS A 45 -13.83 8.60 7.76
N ALA A 46 -13.42 9.52 6.91
CA ALA A 46 -14.28 10.29 6.03
C ALA A 46 -13.68 10.23 4.63
N ASN A 47 -14.51 9.91 3.65
CA ASN A 47 -14.10 9.82 2.25
C ASN A 47 -15.14 10.53 1.38
N THR A 48 -14.68 11.14 0.30
CA THR A 48 -15.53 11.76 -0.72
C THR A 48 -15.00 11.47 -2.12
N TYR A 49 -15.88 11.51 -3.12
CA TYR A 49 -15.50 11.41 -4.52
C TYR A 49 -16.29 12.38 -5.40
N PHE A 50 -15.66 12.73 -6.52
CA PHE A 50 -16.24 13.48 -7.64
C PHE A 50 -15.95 12.69 -8.92
N ALA A 51 -16.98 12.19 -9.59
CA ALA A 51 -16.85 11.30 -10.73
C ALA A 51 -17.51 11.88 -11.98
N THR A 52 -16.87 11.67 -13.12
CA THR A 52 -17.43 11.82 -14.46
C THR A 52 -17.61 10.44 -15.10
N ASN A 53 -17.87 10.36 -16.40
CA ASN A 53 -17.96 9.07 -17.11
C ASN A 53 -16.68 8.25 -17.10
N HIS A 54 -15.52 8.92 -17.03
CA HIS A 54 -14.22 8.29 -17.27
C HIS A 54 -13.18 8.57 -16.18
N ILE A 55 -13.44 9.53 -15.30
CA ILE A 55 -12.50 9.99 -14.29
C ILE A 55 -13.22 10.10 -12.95
N GLN A 56 -12.59 9.62 -11.88
CA GLN A 56 -13.03 9.86 -10.51
C GLN A 56 -11.88 10.41 -9.67
N LEU A 57 -12.13 11.54 -9.02
CA LEU A 57 -11.28 12.10 -7.99
C LEU A 57 -11.79 11.65 -6.63
N ASN A 58 -10.88 11.19 -5.78
CA ASN A 58 -11.17 10.73 -4.43
C ASN A 58 -10.36 11.55 -3.42
N VAL A 59 -10.96 11.89 -2.29
CA VAL A 59 -10.27 12.49 -1.14
C VAL A 59 -10.73 11.77 0.10
N GLY A 60 -9.78 11.39 0.97
CA GLY A 60 -10.07 10.63 2.16
C GLY A 60 -9.17 11.00 3.33
N GLY A 61 -9.69 10.75 4.52
CA GLY A 61 -9.00 10.92 5.79
C GLY A 61 -9.37 9.79 6.75
N LEU A 62 -8.39 9.36 7.55
CA LEU A 62 -8.55 8.41 8.65
C LEU A 62 -7.77 8.94 9.84
N ILE A 63 -8.38 8.94 11.02
CA ILE A 63 -7.69 9.21 12.28
C ILE A 63 -7.92 8.02 13.19
N THR A 64 -6.84 7.44 13.71
CA THR A 64 -6.88 6.29 14.62
C THR A 64 -6.08 6.58 15.87
N TYR A 65 -6.60 6.15 17.01
CA TYR A 65 -5.82 5.88 18.20
C TYR A 65 -5.38 4.42 18.16
N ASN A 66 -4.08 4.19 18.16
CA ASN A 66 -3.45 2.87 18.08
C ASN A 66 -2.95 2.49 19.47
N PHE A 67 -3.62 1.51 20.08
CA PHE A 67 -3.16 0.87 21.32
C PHE A 67 -1.86 0.10 21.06
N THR A 68 -1.80 -0.58 19.91
CA THR A 68 -0.59 -1.26 19.44
C THR A 68 -0.51 -1.16 17.92
N GLY A 69 0.71 -1.19 17.37
CA GLY A 69 0.95 -1.24 15.94
C GLY A 69 2.31 -1.87 15.60
N LEU A 70 2.55 -2.04 14.31
CA LEU A 70 3.81 -2.54 13.76
C LEU A 70 5.02 -1.74 14.27
N GLY A 71 6.17 -2.41 14.41
CA GLY A 71 7.38 -1.80 14.97
C GLY A 71 7.35 -1.69 16.50
N VAL A 72 6.51 -2.50 17.18
CA VAL A 72 6.32 -2.45 18.64
C VAL A 72 5.87 -1.06 19.12
N ARG A 73 5.20 -0.31 18.25
CA ARG A 73 4.63 1.01 18.56
C ARG A 73 3.39 0.83 19.44
N ARG A 74 3.21 1.68 20.43
CA ARG A 74 2.07 1.67 21.36
C ARG A 74 1.61 3.07 21.69
N ASP A 75 0.35 3.18 22.06
CA ASP A 75 -0.29 4.40 22.58
C ASP A 75 -0.01 5.65 21.75
N PHE A 76 -0.44 5.63 20.49
CA PHE A 76 -0.21 6.74 19.58
C PHE A 76 -1.40 7.04 18.67
N THR A 77 -1.57 8.32 18.37
CA THR A 77 -2.49 8.77 17.33
C THR A 77 -1.80 8.79 15.99
N GLU A 78 -2.48 8.26 14.98
CA GLU A 78 -2.08 8.33 13.59
C GLU A 78 -3.21 8.93 12.76
N SER A 79 -2.86 9.84 11.87
CA SER A 79 -3.76 10.35 10.86
C SER A 79 -3.20 10.05 9.49
N MET A 80 -4.07 9.60 8.60
CA MET A 80 -3.79 9.39 7.19
C MET A 80 -4.68 10.31 6.38
N VAL A 81 -4.08 11.05 5.45
CA VAL A 81 -4.80 11.81 4.42
C VAL A 81 -4.43 11.22 3.07
N ASN A 82 -5.41 11.10 2.17
CA ASN A 82 -5.16 10.60 0.82
C ASN A 82 -5.94 11.38 -0.24
N THR A 83 -5.35 11.43 -1.43
CA THR A 83 -5.97 11.98 -2.65
C THR A 83 -5.73 10.98 -3.78
N GLY A 84 -6.81 10.57 -4.45
CA GLY A 84 -6.76 9.59 -5.51
C GLY A 84 -7.35 10.08 -6.83
N LEU A 85 -6.79 9.58 -7.93
CA LEU A 85 -7.30 9.74 -9.28
C LEU A 85 -7.52 8.36 -9.87
N VAL A 86 -8.71 8.11 -10.40
CA VAL A 86 -9.09 6.85 -11.03
C VAL A 86 -9.54 7.12 -12.45
N LEU A 87 -8.88 6.49 -13.42
CA LEU A 87 -9.35 6.40 -14.79
C LEU A 87 -10.13 5.09 -14.93
N HIS A 88 -11.34 5.15 -15.49
CA HIS A 88 -12.18 3.96 -15.64
C HIS A 88 -12.95 3.93 -16.95
N GLY A 89 -13.25 2.73 -17.45
CA GLY A 89 -13.88 2.56 -18.76
C GLY A 89 -14.40 1.15 -19.03
N GLY A 90 -14.95 0.98 -20.22
CA GLY A 90 -15.59 -0.26 -20.67
C GLY A 90 -17.11 -0.27 -20.52
N LYS A 91 -17.76 -1.29 -21.10
CA LYS A 91 -19.21 -1.48 -21.04
C LYS A 91 -19.64 -1.68 -19.59
N LYS A 92 -20.56 -0.84 -19.09
CA LYS A 92 -21.03 -0.85 -17.70
C LYS A 92 -21.77 -2.15 -17.38
N ASN A 93 -21.06 -3.11 -16.79
CA ASN A 93 -21.59 -4.43 -16.43
C ASN A 93 -20.94 -5.01 -15.15
N ASN A 94 -20.03 -4.27 -14.53
CA ASN A 94 -19.33 -4.68 -13.33
C ASN A 94 -20.12 -4.24 -12.09
N PRO A 95 -20.24 -5.06 -11.02
CA PRO A 95 -20.80 -4.59 -9.76
C PRO A 95 -20.01 -3.41 -9.19
N ILE A 96 -20.72 -2.40 -8.68
CA ILE A 96 -20.11 -1.28 -7.95
C ILE A 96 -19.44 -1.83 -6.69
N SER A 97 -18.20 -1.43 -6.45
CA SER A 97 -17.47 -1.84 -5.25
C SER A 97 -18.14 -1.29 -3.99
N PHE A 98 -18.20 -2.10 -2.92
CA PHE A 98 -18.58 -1.59 -1.61
C PHE A 98 -17.43 -0.84 -0.93
N ASP A 99 -16.20 -1.04 -1.40
CA ASP A 99 -15.03 -0.30 -0.96
C ASP A 99 -15.17 1.17 -1.35
N PHE A 100 -14.87 2.03 -0.40
CA PHE A 100 -14.99 3.48 -0.56
C PHE A 100 -13.73 4.10 0.03
N HIS A 101 -12.71 4.23 -0.80
CA HIS A 101 -11.40 4.79 -0.49
C HIS A 101 -10.71 5.27 -1.79
N SER A 102 -9.54 5.88 -1.66
CA SER A 102 -8.85 6.62 -2.73
C SER A 102 -8.59 5.89 -4.05
N LEU A 103 -8.48 4.55 -4.05
CA LEU A 103 -8.16 3.77 -5.26
C LEU A 103 -9.38 3.14 -5.94
N ASN A 104 -10.59 3.27 -5.38
CA ASN A 104 -11.79 2.70 -5.99
C ASN A 104 -12.59 3.76 -6.74
N HIS A 105 -13.34 3.30 -7.73
CA HIS A 105 -14.38 4.08 -8.37
C HIS A 105 -15.77 3.58 -7.95
N GLN A 106 -16.75 4.49 -7.94
CA GLN A 106 -18.15 4.21 -7.60
C GLN A 106 -19.00 4.06 -8.87
N THR A 107 -18.50 3.29 -9.84
CA THR A 107 -19.13 3.08 -11.14
C THR A 107 -19.17 1.59 -11.49
N GLN A 108 -19.95 1.23 -12.51
CA GLN A 108 -20.05 -0.14 -13.05
C GLN A 108 -18.98 -0.45 -14.12
N SER A 109 -17.95 0.39 -14.24
CA SER A 109 -16.87 0.18 -15.20
C SER A 109 -16.10 -1.10 -14.87
N PRO A 110 -15.82 -1.97 -15.86
CA PRO A 110 -15.02 -3.17 -15.64
C PRO A 110 -13.53 -2.87 -15.55
N TYR A 111 -13.02 -1.81 -16.16
CA TYR A 111 -11.58 -1.54 -16.17
C TYR A 111 -11.28 -0.26 -15.41
N SER A 112 -10.24 -0.27 -14.59
CA SER A 112 -9.70 0.95 -14.03
C SER A 112 -8.19 0.93 -13.76
N LEU A 113 -7.60 2.11 -13.82
CA LEU A 113 -6.25 2.42 -13.36
C LEU A 113 -6.37 3.55 -12.35
N ALA A 114 -5.92 3.32 -11.12
CA ALA A 114 -5.97 4.28 -10.05
C ALA A 114 -4.58 4.56 -9.49
N TYR A 115 -4.39 5.80 -9.06
CA TYR A 115 -3.26 6.24 -8.26
C TYR A 115 -3.76 7.00 -7.04
N SER A 116 -3.12 6.80 -5.89
CA SER A 116 -3.40 7.51 -4.64
C SER A 116 -2.10 8.03 -4.04
N TYR A 117 -2.04 9.33 -3.77
CA TYR A 117 -1.01 9.93 -2.93
C TYR A 117 -1.46 9.91 -1.47
N ILE A 118 -0.59 9.50 -0.56
CA ILE A 118 -0.94 9.23 0.84
C ILE A 118 0.06 9.94 1.77
N TRP A 119 -0.46 10.63 2.77
CA TRP A 119 0.31 11.22 3.86
C TRP A 119 -0.05 10.53 5.18
N TYR A 120 0.96 10.00 5.85
CA TYR A 120 0.86 9.48 7.21
C TYR A 120 1.50 10.47 8.18
N PHE A 121 0.72 10.88 9.18
CA PHE A 121 1.17 11.69 10.30
C PHE A 121 0.94 10.93 11.60
N ASP A 122 1.93 10.89 12.47
CA ASP A 122 1.81 10.32 13.80
C ASP A 122 2.63 11.14 14.82
N GLY A 123 2.42 10.81 16.09
CA GLY A 123 3.16 11.35 17.23
C GLY A 123 4.44 10.57 17.59
N LEU A 124 4.84 9.55 16.82
CA LEU A 124 5.98 8.67 17.10
C LEU A 124 7.11 8.81 16.08
N ASN A 125 7.21 9.95 15.40
CA ASN A 125 8.24 10.22 14.38
C ASN A 125 8.28 9.18 13.24
N THR A 126 7.17 8.48 12.96
CA THR A 126 7.05 7.55 11.82
C THR A 126 6.31 8.15 10.62
N ARG A 127 6.26 9.49 10.56
CA ARG A 127 5.64 10.27 9.49
C ARG A 127 6.24 9.91 8.13
N GLN A 128 5.37 9.71 7.15
CA GLN A 128 5.77 9.18 5.85
C GLN A 128 4.81 9.64 4.75
N ARG A 129 5.34 9.78 3.53
CA ARG A 129 4.54 9.92 2.31
C ARG A 129 4.66 8.64 1.51
N SER A 130 3.55 8.18 0.98
CA SER A 130 3.45 6.95 0.21
C SER A 130 2.64 7.23 -1.05
N GLY A 131 2.78 6.34 -2.03
CA GLY A 131 1.89 6.31 -3.18
C GLY A 131 1.40 4.89 -3.39
N SER A 132 0.19 4.76 -3.89
CA SER A 132 -0.41 3.47 -4.20
C SER A 132 -0.99 3.46 -5.60
N TRP A 133 -0.80 2.35 -6.29
CA TRP A 133 -1.40 2.07 -7.59
C TRP A 133 -2.41 0.95 -7.45
N LYS A 134 -3.50 1.01 -8.20
CA LYS A 134 -4.42 -0.10 -8.38
C LYS A 134 -4.75 -0.27 -9.86
N ILE A 135 -4.65 -1.51 -10.33
CA ILE A 135 -5.16 -1.92 -11.64
C ILE A 135 -6.33 -2.86 -11.38
N GLU A 136 -7.48 -2.58 -11.98
CA GLU A 136 -8.66 -3.44 -11.89
C GLU A 136 -9.08 -3.88 -13.28
N VAL A 137 -9.25 -5.20 -13.43
CA VAL A 137 -9.78 -5.86 -14.62
C VAL A 137 -10.97 -6.68 -14.17
N VAL A 138 -12.15 -6.16 -14.47
CA VAL A 138 -13.45 -6.65 -14.04
C VAL A 138 -13.52 -6.72 -12.51
N ARG A 139 -13.46 -7.92 -11.95
CA ARG A 139 -13.61 -8.20 -10.52
C ARG A 139 -12.27 -8.49 -9.83
N VAL A 140 -11.19 -8.53 -10.60
CA VAL A 140 -9.84 -8.81 -10.11
C VAL A 140 -9.08 -7.50 -10.07
N SER A 141 -8.40 -7.25 -8.96
CA SER A 141 -7.53 -6.08 -8.83
C SER A 141 -6.20 -6.41 -8.20
N PHE A 142 -5.19 -5.69 -8.65
CA PHE A 142 -3.86 -5.70 -8.08
C PHE A 142 -3.56 -4.30 -7.53
N THR A 143 -3.16 -4.23 -6.27
CA THR A 143 -2.79 -2.99 -5.58
C THR A 143 -1.34 -3.07 -5.13
N PHE A 144 -0.59 -1.99 -5.31
CA PHE A 144 0.77 -1.85 -4.83
C PHE A 144 0.98 -0.48 -4.21
N GLU A 145 1.37 -0.46 -2.93
CA GLU A 145 1.76 0.73 -2.19
C GLU A 145 3.25 0.69 -1.84
N ASN A 146 3.96 1.81 -2.01
CA ASN A 146 5.35 1.98 -1.62
C ASN A 146 5.72 3.47 -1.50
N ASP A 147 6.71 3.79 -0.65
CA ASP A 147 7.15 5.16 -0.38
C ASP A 147 7.92 5.83 -1.54
N LEU A 148 8.44 5.03 -2.48
CA LEU A 148 8.98 5.47 -3.76
C LEU A 148 7.91 6.22 -4.56
N PHE A 149 6.67 5.73 -4.57
CA PHE A 149 5.57 6.37 -5.28
C PHE A 149 5.09 7.66 -4.60
N GLY A 150 5.48 7.88 -3.33
CA GLY A 150 5.29 9.15 -2.63
C GLY A 150 6.45 10.15 -2.82
N GLY A 151 7.49 9.77 -3.58
CA GLY A 151 8.68 10.56 -3.84
C GLY A 151 9.74 10.52 -2.73
N GLN A 152 9.73 9.49 -1.88
CA GLN A 152 10.72 9.32 -0.81
C GLN A 152 11.74 8.21 -1.11
N GLY A 153 11.26 7.00 -1.45
CA GLY A 153 12.11 5.84 -1.75
C GLY A 153 13.10 5.52 -0.64
N LYS A 154 12.67 5.60 0.63
CA LYS A 154 13.53 5.40 1.80
C LYS A 154 13.42 3.97 2.36
N ASP A 155 12.41 3.21 1.94
CA ASP A 155 12.13 1.85 2.42
C ASP A 155 11.92 1.75 3.94
N ARG A 156 11.46 2.82 4.58
CA ARG A 156 11.23 2.88 6.05
C ARG A 156 9.74 2.82 6.39
N PHE A 157 9.43 2.44 7.62
CA PHE A 157 8.09 2.27 8.17
C PHE A 157 7.18 1.47 7.26
N ARG A 158 6.26 2.09 6.51
CA ARG A 158 5.38 1.42 5.54
C ARG A 158 6.15 1.17 4.24
N THR A 159 7.08 0.22 4.30
CA THR A 159 8.06 -0.06 3.25
C THR A 159 7.42 -0.53 1.95
N GLY A 160 6.39 -1.36 2.00
CA GLY A 160 5.55 -1.68 0.83
C GLY A 160 4.42 -2.65 1.15
N ALA A 161 3.31 -2.54 0.40
CA ALA A 161 2.20 -3.47 0.50
C ALA A 161 1.71 -3.89 -0.88
N LEU A 162 1.46 -5.18 -1.07
CA LEU A 162 0.88 -5.73 -2.30
C LEU A 162 -0.42 -6.45 -1.95
N LEU A 163 -1.43 -6.29 -2.80
CA LEU A 163 -2.72 -6.96 -2.63
C LEU A 163 -3.25 -7.44 -3.98
N LEU A 164 -3.54 -8.74 -4.08
CA LEU A 164 -4.33 -9.31 -5.17
C LEU A 164 -5.72 -9.61 -4.61
N SER A 165 -6.76 -9.04 -5.22
CA SER A 165 -8.13 -9.17 -4.73
C SER A 165 -9.07 -9.63 -5.84
N TYR A 166 -10.02 -10.48 -5.46
CA TYR A 166 -11.24 -10.74 -6.21
C TYR A 166 -12.45 -10.21 -5.42
N ARG A 167 -13.37 -9.53 -6.09
CA ARG A 167 -14.56 -8.94 -5.44
C ARG A 167 -15.85 -9.20 -6.22
N ASP A 168 -16.97 -9.17 -5.52
CA ASP A 168 -18.28 -8.87 -6.10
C ASP A 168 -18.86 -7.59 -5.44
N SER A 169 -20.19 -7.43 -5.42
CA SER A 169 -20.86 -6.26 -4.81
C SER A 169 -20.96 -6.33 -3.27
N LEU A 170 -20.79 -7.51 -2.68
CA LEU A 170 -21.00 -7.77 -1.25
C LEU A 170 -19.78 -8.35 -0.54
N GLN A 171 -18.85 -8.98 -1.24
CA GLN A 171 -17.71 -9.65 -0.65
C GLN A 171 -16.43 -9.46 -1.46
N LYS A 172 -15.31 -9.57 -0.75
CA LYS A 172 -13.96 -9.43 -1.31
C LYS A 172 -13.05 -10.45 -0.65
N LEU A 173 -12.34 -11.22 -1.46
CA LEU A 173 -11.27 -12.11 -1.03
C LEU A 173 -9.95 -11.54 -1.53
N SER A 174 -8.91 -11.50 -0.70
CA SER A 174 -7.61 -10.97 -1.09
C SER A 174 -6.46 -11.83 -0.56
N LEU A 175 -5.38 -11.89 -1.34
CA LEU A 175 -4.07 -12.35 -0.90
C LEU A 175 -3.16 -11.12 -0.84
N GLY A 176 -2.52 -10.89 0.31
CA GLY A 176 -1.74 -9.68 0.52
C GLY A 176 -0.43 -9.92 1.26
N VAL A 177 0.51 -9.01 1.00
CA VAL A 177 1.72 -8.85 1.81
C VAL A 177 1.82 -7.40 2.29
N GLN A 178 2.16 -7.21 3.56
CA GLN A 178 2.51 -5.92 4.15
C GLN A 178 3.93 -5.99 4.70
N LEU A 179 4.75 -5.02 4.32
CA LEU A 179 6.12 -4.90 4.76
C LEU A 179 6.28 -3.69 5.65
N TRP A 180 6.98 -3.88 6.76
CA TRP A 180 7.34 -2.79 7.64
C TRP A 180 8.81 -2.88 8.06
N THR A 181 9.52 -1.75 8.05
CA THR A 181 10.95 -1.66 8.42
C THR A 181 11.18 -0.46 9.32
N GLY A 182 12.14 -0.51 10.25
CA GLY A 182 12.53 0.67 11.03
C GLY A 182 13.10 1.82 10.20
N GLU A 183 13.59 2.87 10.87
CA GLU A 183 14.24 3.99 10.19
C GLU A 183 15.52 3.52 9.48
N THR A 184 15.60 3.77 8.18
CA THR A 184 16.72 3.34 7.34
C THR A 184 17.78 4.42 7.18
N LYS A 185 17.44 5.71 7.39
CA LYS A 185 18.40 6.82 7.28
C LYS A 185 19.43 6.73 8.40
N GLY A 186 20.70 6.93 8.06
CA GLY A 186 21.81 6.91 9.03
C GLY A 186 22.36 5.53 9.37
N GLY A 187 21.74 4.44 8.87
CA GLY A 187 22.28 3.09 9.06
C GLY A 187 23.61 2.87 8.34
N THR A 188 24.47 2.03 8.90
CA THR A 188 25.80 1.71 8.36
C THR A 188 25.66 0.82 7.13
N THR A 189 26.21 1.26 5.99
CA THR A 189 26.22 0.48 4.75
C THR A 189 27.52 -0.30 4.62
N TYR A 190 27.40 -1.59 4.36
CA TYR A 190 28.48 -2.53 4.05
C TYR A 190 28.39 -2.87 2.56
N PRO A 191 29.11 -2.14 1.69
CA PRO A 191 28.91 -2.23 0.25
C PRO A 191 29.52 -3.49 -0.39
N ASN A 192 30.38 -4.20 0.34
CA ASN A 192 31.07 -5.39 -0.16
C ASN A 192 30.08 -6.52 -0.47
N PRO A 193 29.96 -6.94 -1.74
CA PRO A 193 29.06 -8.02 -2.12
C PRO A 193 29.38 -9.35 -1.44
N THR A 194 28.35 -10.08 -1.03
CA THR A 194 28.44 -11.49 -0.62
C THR A 194 27.47 -12.34 -1.42
N LYS A 195 27.54 -13.67 -1.26
CA LYS A 195 26.56 -14.58 -1.86
C LYS A 195 25.14 -14.30 -1.37
N GLU A 196 24.95 -13.98 -0.08
CA GLU A 196 23.63 -13.58 0.43
C GLU A 196 23.20 -12.19 -0.03
N PHE A 197 24.16 -11.25 -0.12
CA PHE A 197 23.96 -9.82 -0.38
C PHE A 197 24.76 -9.34 -1.60
N PRO A 198 24.31 -9.59 -2.84
CA PRO A 198 25.06 -9.25 -4.06
C PRO A 198 25.34 -7.75 -4.27
N ASN A 199 24.59 -6.88 -3.59
CA ASN A 199 24.77 -5.42 -3.64
C ASN A 199 25.28 -4.84 -2.31
N GLY A 200 25.81 -5.69 -1.42
CA GLY A 200 26.05 -5.33 -0.03
C GLY A 200 24.75 -5.19 0.77
N TYR A 201 24.89 -4.84 2.04
CA TYR A 201 23.76 -4.70 2.95
C TYR A 201 23.85 -3.44 3.82
N LYS A 202 22.74 -3.07 4.43
CA LYS A 202 22.67 -1.96 5.38
C LYS A 202 22.23 -2.45 6.75
N ASP A 203 23.04 -2.20 7.76
CA ASP A 203 22.66 -2.40 9.15
C ASP A 203 21.94 -1.15 9.66
N ILE A 204 20.71 -1.34 10.11
CA ILE A 204 19.86 -0.30 10.67
C ILE A 204 19.58 -0.52 12.16
N SER A 205 20.19 -1.52 12.80
CA SER A 205 19.87 -1.94 14.18
C SER A 205 20.11 -0.86 15.24
N ALA A 206 20.96 0.13 14.95
CA ALA A 206 21.19 1.30 15.80
C ALA A 206 20.14 2.41 15.61
N ASN A 207 19.33 2.36 14.55
CA ASN A 207 18.37 3.40 14.22
C ASN A 207 17.06 3.25 14.99
N TYR A 208 16.24 4.32 14.97
CA TYR A 208 14.90 4.30 15.54
C TYR A 208 14.06 3.14 14.97
N LEU A 209 13.60 2.26 15.86
CA LEU A 209 12.88 1.03 15.55
C LEU A 209 13.61 0.08 14.58
N GLY A 210 14.90 0.26 14.35
CA GLY A 210 15.69 -0.53 13.40
C GLY A 210 15.90 -1.99 13.80
N LYS A 211 15.65 -2.32 15.08
CA LYS A 211 15.60 -3.69 15.60
C LYS A 211 14.27 -4.40 15.35
N THR A 212 13.39 -3.78 14.56
CA THR A 212 12.07 -4.32 14.27
C THR A 212 11.79 -4.28 12.76
N SER A 213 11.13 -5.31 12.29
CA SER A 213 10.70 -5.46 10.92
C SER A 213 9.54 -6.44 10.86
N HIS A 214 8.69 -6.31 9.85
CA HIS A 214 7.55 -7.19 9.64
C HIS A 214 7.40 -7.54 8.16
N GLY A 215 7.05 -8.80 7.93
CA GLY A 215 6.70 -9.33 6.61
C GLY A 215 5.42 -10.14 6.76
N ASN A 216 4.28 -9.45 6.76
CA ASN A 216 2.98 -10.06 7.00
C ASN A 216 2.42 -10.59 5.68
N LEU A 217 2.37 -11.90 5.49
CA LEU A 217 1.68 -12.55 4.36
C LEU A 217 0.34 -13.08 4.85
N PHE A 218 -0.77 -12.73 4.19
CA PHE A 218 -2.11 -13.07 4.67
C PHE A 218 -3.13 -13.28 3.55
N VAL A 219 -4.17 -14.04 3.88
CA VAL A 219 -5.45 -14.05 3.16
C VAL A 219 -6.43 -13.18 3.94
N ALA A 220 -7.19 -12.35 3.22
CA ALA A 220 -8.20 -11.46 3.78
C ALA A 220 -9.57 -11.73 3.17
N TYR A 221 -10.62 -11.75 4.00
CA TYR A 221 -12.01 -11.77 3.57
C TYR A 221 -12.73 -10.53 4.12
N SER A 222 -13.49 -9.83 3.29
CA SER A 222 -14.34 -8.71 3.69
C SER A 222 -15.75 -8.92 3.19
N LYS A 223 -16.75 -8.52 3.98
CA LYS A 223 -18.16 -8.62 3.59
C LYS A 223 -18.91 -7.34 3.97
N LYS A 224 -19.67 -6.79 3.02
CA LYS A 224 -20.64 -5.72 3.26
C LYS A 224 -21.88 -6.31 3.94
N ILE A 225 -22.22 -5.77 5.11
CA ILE A 225 -23.45 -6.12 5.84
C ILE A 225 -24.49 -5.02 5.63
N THR A 226 -24.09 -3.77 5.78
CA THR A 226 -24.96 -2.60 5.53
C THR A 226 -24.22 -1.56 4.67
N ALA A 227 -24.84 -0.41 4.41
CA ALA A 227 -24.16 0.70 3.72
C ALA A 227 -22.92 1.23 4.47
N THR A 228 -22.86 1.04 5.79
CA THR A 228 -21.83 1.61 6.68
C THR A 228 -21.02 0.56 7.44
N ILE A 229 -21.41 -0.71 7.38
CA ILE A 229 -20.79 -1.81 8.13
C ILE A 229 -20.22 -2.83 7.15
N ALA A 230 -18.89 -2.94 7.14
CA ALA A 230 -18.16 -3.94 6.38
C ALA A 230 -17.04 -4.56 7.24
N PRO A 231 -17.29 -5.69 7.95
CA PRO A 231 -16.24 -6.44 8.63
C PRO A 231 -15.26 -7.07 7.64
N SER A 232 -14.02 -7.22 8.11
CA SER A 232 -12.93 -7.92 7.43
C SER A 232 -12.12 -8.76 8.41
N PHE A 233 -11.63 -9.89 7.93
CA PHE A 233 -10.76 -10.81 8.66
C PHE A 233 -9.50 -11.06 7.85
N LYS A 234 -8.33 -11.07 8.49
CA LYS A 234 -7.04 -11.44 7.91
C LYS A 234 -6.43 -12.57 8.71
N LEU A 235 -5.91 -13.58 8.00
CA LEU A 235 -5.22 -14.73 8.58
C LEU A 235 -3.93 -14.98 7.81
N GLY A 236 -2.82 -15.19 8.53
CA GLY A 236 -1.52 -15.30 7.91
C GLY A 236 -0.36 -15.47 8.88
N ILE A 237 0.82 -15.03 8.42
CA ILE A 237 2.09 -15.10 9.15
C ILE A 237 2.86 -13.78 9.07
N ASP A 238 3.54 -13.40 10.17
CA ASP A 238 4.65 -12.42 10.15
C ASP A 238 5.98 -13.18 10.12
N SER A 239 6.81 -12.90 9.12
CA SER A 239 8.07 -13.62 8.88
C SER A 239 9.13 -12.74 8.23
N GLU A 240 10.37 -12.79 8.74
CA GLU A 240 11.52 -12.16 8.07
C GLU A 240 11.77 -12.72 6.67
N HIS A 241 11.47 -14.00 6.44
CA HIS A 241 11.62 -14.58 5.10
C HIS A 241 10.68 -13.94 4.09
N VAL A 242 9.46 -13.58 4.51
CA VAL A 242 8.49 -12.89 3.63
C VAL A 242 9.04 -11.50 3.30
N ARG A 243 9.46 -10.73 4.30
CA ARG A 243 10.06 -9.41 4.06
C ARG A 243 11.29 -9.50 3.16
N HIS A 244 12.20 -10.42 3.43
CA HIS A 244 13.41 -10.61 2.65
C HIS A 244 13.11 -10.98 1.19
N LEU A 245 12.14 -11.85 0.95
CA LEU A 245 11.71 -12.21 -0.40
C LEU A 245 11.18 -10.99 -1.17
N PHE A 246 10.18 -10.29 -0.61
CA PHE A 246 9.52 -9.21 -1.34
C PHE A 246 10.36 -7.93 -1.42
N GLN A 247 11.04 -7.55 -0.35
CA GLN A 247 11.86 -6.33 -0.32
C GLN A 247 13.18 -6.56 -1.05
N ASN A 248 14.00 -7.50 -0.59
CA ASN A 248 15.36 -7.63 -1.08
C ASN A 248 15.44 -8.44 -2.38
N LYS A 249 14.76 -9.60 -2.44
CA LYS A 249 14.92 -10.51 -3.59
C LYS A 249 14.08 -10.14 -4.80
N LEU A 250 12.91 -9.55 -4.60
CA LEU A 250 12.06 -9.06 -5.69
C LEU A 250 12.32 -7.57 -5.95
N SER A 251 11.99 -6.68 -5.01
CA SER A 251 11.99 -5.23 -5.29
C SER A 251 13.38 -4.67 -5.55
N HIS A 252 14.35 -4.95 -4.68
CA HIS A 252 15.72 -4.43 -4.82
C HIS A 252 16.51 -5.06 -5.96
N ASN A 253 16.17 -6.29 -6.38
CA ASN A 253 16.78 -6.90 -7.56
C ASN A 253 16.15 -6.41 -8.86
N LEU A 254 14.82 -6.20 -8.90
CA LEU A 254 14.13 -5.62 -10.05
C LEU A 254 14.53 -4.15 -10.26
N ALA A 255 14.82 -3.41 -9.19
CA ALA A 255 15.40 -2.06 -9.29
C ALA A 255 16.77 -2.03 -10.01
N ASN A 256 17.44 -3.19 -10.16
CA ASN A 256 18.69 -3.33 -10.91
C ASN A 256 18.47 -3.68 -12.39
N LEU A 257 17.26 -3.54 -12.93
CA LEU A 257 17.01 -3.59 -14.37
C LEU A 257 17.84 -2.51 -15.10
N PRO A 258 18.30 -2.78 -16.34
CA PRO A 258 19.39 -2.05 -17.02
C PRO A 258 19.11 -0.58 -17.36
N LEU A 259 17.95 -0.03 -16.97
CA LEU A 259 17.56 1.36 -17.20
C LEU A 259 18.08 2.32 -16.12
N SER A 260 18.62 1.84 -15.00
CA SER A 260 19.14 2.70 -13.91
C SER A 260 20.51 2.24 -13.39
N ASN A 261 21.57 2.57 -14.12
CA ASN A 261 22.96 2.33 -13.69
C ASN A 261 23.45 3.24 -12.54
N ARG A 262 22.56 4.00 -11.87
CA ARG A 262 22.99 5.03 -10.92
C ARG A 262 22.82 4.67 -9.43
N HIS A 263 21.94 3.72 -9.08
CA HIS A 263 21.75 3.32 -7.69
C HIS A 263 21.38 1.83 -7.57
N LYS A 264 22.34 1.00 -7.14
CA LYS A 264 22.05 -0.39 -6.72
C LYS A 264 21.38 -0.34 -5.34
N ALA A 265 20.18 -0.90 -5.24
CA ALA A 265 19.50 -1.02 -3.96
C ALA A 265 20.24 -2.02 -3.05
N VAL A 266 20.56 -1.58 -1.83
CA VAL A 266 21.25 -2.39 -0.81
C VAL A 266 20.26 -3.29 -0.06
N TYR A 267 20.72 -4.45 0.38
CA TYR A 267 19.87 -5.40 1.09
C TYR A 267 19.67 -4.98 2.54
N TYR A 268 18.48 -5.21 3.10
CA TYR A 268 18.25 -5.12 4.54
C TYR A 268 18.26 -6.53 5.16
N PRO A 269 19.28 -6.91 5.96
CA PRO A 269 19.39 -8.26 6.52
C PRO A 269 18.16 -8.68 7.31
N MET A 270 17.89 -9.98 7.36
CA MET A 270 16.86 -10.53 8.26
C MET A 270 17.30 -10.35 9.72
N LEU A 271 16.33 -10.23 10.63
CA LEU A 271 16.59 -10.02 12.04
C LEU A 271 16.50 -11.33 12.87
N ASN A 272 17.37 -11.45 13.87
CA ASN A 272 17.31 -12.50 14.89
C ASN A 272 16.30 -12.14 16.01
N LYS A 273 16.22 -12.97 17.06
CA LYS A 273 15.26 -12.76 18.17
C LYS A 273 15.54 -11.47 18.98
N GLU A 274 16.77 -10.98 18.99
CA GLU A 274 17.20 -9.71 19.59
C GLU A 274 17.00 -8.49 18.68
N GLY A 275 16.56 -8.70 17.43
CA GLY A 275 16.43 -7.64 16.44
C GLY A 275 17.76 -7.22 15.79
N LEU A 276 18.80 -8.06 15.86
CA LEU A 276 20.10 -7.82 15.23
C LEU A 276 20.18 -8.49 13.84
N PRO A 277 20.96 -7.94 12.90
CA PRO A 277 21.16 -8.50 11.57
C PRO A 277 21.73 -9.92 11.59
N VAL A 278 21.11 -10.80 10.80
CA VAL A 278 21.62 -12.15 10.53
C VAL A 278 22.52 -12.09 9.30
N ILE A 279 23.85 -12.13 9.52
CA ILE A 279 24.86 -12.04 8.45
C ILE A 279 25.60 -13.38 8.27
N ASN A 280 25.84 -14.14 9.35
CA ASN A 280 26.70 -15.34 9.35
C ASN A 280 26.10 -16.50 10.17
N GLY A 281 24.88 -16.95 9.85
CA GLY A 281 24.32 -18.19 10.43
C GLY A 281 23.67 -18.08 11.81
N SER A 282 23.51 -16.89 12.38
CA SER A 282 22.65 -16.70 13.56
C SER A 282 21.19 -17.03 13.25
N THR A 283 20.46 -17.56 14.21
CA THR A 283 19.07 -18.00 14.01
C THR A 283 18.13 -16.80 13.76
N ILE A 284 17.44 -16.84 12.63
CA ILE A 284 16.39 -15.87 12.26
C ILE A 284 15.24 -15.93 13.28
N ARG A 285 14.60 -14.78 13.58
CA ARG A 285 13.45 -14.75 14.50
C ARG A 285 12.35 -15.71 14.04
N LYS A 286 11.71 -16.39 15.00
CA LYS A 286 10.59 -17.30 14.71
C LYS A 286 9.42 -16.53 14.07
N LYS A 287 8.76 -17.20 13.12
CA LYS A 287 7.52 -16.70 12.49
C LYS A 287 6.44 -16.54 13.56
N LYS A 288 5.60 -15.52 13.43
CA LYS A 288 4.47 -15.28 14.34
C LYS A 288 3.14 -15.42 13.59
N PRO A 289 2.07 -15.91 14.24
CA PRO A 289 0.75 -15.89 13.63
C PRO A 289 0.27 -14.45 13.43
N TYR A 290 -0.27 -14.17 12.24
CA TYR A 290 -0.88 -12.90 11.90
C TYR A 290 -2.39 -13.08 11.82
N PHE A 291 -3.11 -12.44 12.74
CA PHE A 291 -4.56 -12.38 12.74
C PHE A 291 -5.00 -10.94 12.94
N GLN A 292 -5.97 -10.51 12.15
CA GLN A 292 -6.63 -9.21 12.30
C GLN A 292 -8.11 -9.34 12.02
N TYR A 293 -8.92 -8.71 12.85
CA TYR A 293 -10.29 -8.37 12.55
C TYR A 293 -10.40 -6.86 12.42
N SER A 294 -11.06 -6.39 11.36
CA SER A 294 -11.26 -4.97 11.11
C SER A 294 -12.73 -4.69 10.78
N LEU A 295 -13.24 -3.57 11.23
CA LEU A 295 -14.48 -2.97 10.76
C LEU A 295 -14.15 -1.77 9.88
N ASN A 296 -14.70 -1.75 8.66
CA ASN A 296 -14.56 -0.63 7.72
C ASN A 296 -13.11 -0.29 7.37
N GLU A 297 -12.32 -1.32 7.08
CA GLU A 297 -10.92 -1.19 6.68
C GLU A 297 -10.73 -0.19 5.52
N GLN A 298 -9.69 0.65 5.61
CA GLN A 298 -9.46 1.73 4.64
C GLN A 298 -8.25 1.51 3.75
N THR A 299 -7.24 0.74 4.19
CA THR A 299 -5.95 0.73 3.51
C THR A 299 -5.31 -0.65 3.51
N SER A 300 -4.30 -0.83 2.65
CA SER A 300 -3.47 -2.03 2.67
C SER A 300 -2.62 -2.15 3.93
N TYR A 301 -2.49 -1.11 4.77
CA TYR A 301 -1.67 -1.09 6.00
C TYR A 301 -2.45 -1.06 7.32
N LEU A 302 -3.76 -0.79 7.23
CA LEU A 302 -4.72 -0.62 8.33
C LEU A 302 -6.01 -1.30 7.89
#